data_AF-A0A1B9KXG2-F1
#
_entry.id   AF-A0A1B9KXG2-F1
#
_cell.length_a   1.000
_cell.length_b   1.000
_cell.length_c   1.000
_cell.angle_alpha   90.00
_cell.angle_beta   90.00
_cell.angle_gamma   90.00
#
_symmetry.space_group_name_H-M   'P 1'
#
loop_
_entity.id
_entity.type
_entity.pdbx_description
1 polymer ?
#
loop_
_entity_poly.entity_id
_entity_poly.type
_entity_poly.pdbx_seq_one_letter_code
_entity_poly.pdbx_strand_id
1 'polypeptide(L)'
;MKVSNILICAIVSILVASCAQKISPTKNKEMISQADQLSLLKHQTETNDPYVVDAKNQLLQIVGDKNFDNYVTKHGILNCKDDSNQSSCVLSFYLNENYKLKYGMQLKKVVEESQAEHDIELSKIKATDTNIKNYCQDSADFVAAIYAKDTAKITQYFQPQFRMSEQDILSLKAKIAKDNYSHFLIDENPSILQEMKVDYIEKCLSAPKDNIINYLNIFR
;
A
#
# COMPACT_ATOMS: atom_id res chain seq x y z
N MET A 1 -7.39 29.57 11.13
CA MET A 1 -6.05 30.04 11.54
C MET A 1 -5.04 28.99 11.11
N LYS A 2 -4.13 29.39 10.19
CA LYS A 2 -2.96 28.68 9.62
C LYS A 2 -3.17 27.41 8.77
N VAL A 3 -3.34 27.67 7.48
CA VAL A 3 -2.79 26.86 6.38
C VAL A 3 -1.29 27.23 6.23
N SER A 4 -0.41 26.26 6.04
CA SER A 4 0.92 26.45 5.44
C SER A 4 1.31 25.12 4.79
N ASN A 5 1.22 25.01 3.47
CA ASN A 5 2.13 25.51 2.42
C ASN A 5 3.33 24.60 2.19
N ILE A 6 3.21 23.90 1.07
CA ILE A 6 4.25 23.37 0.20
C ILE A 6 5.25 24.49 -0.15
N LEU A 7 6.55 24.21 -0.09
CA LEU A 7 7.60 24.93 -0.80
C LEU A 7 8.71 23.89 -1.09
N ILE A 8 8.74 23.29 -2.28
CA ILE A 8 9.45 23.73 -3.50
C ILE A 8 10.92 24.09 -3.25
N CYS A 9 11.77 23.31 -3.93
CA CYS A 9 13.21 23.41 -4.09
C CYS A 9 13.74 24.83 -4.25
N ALA A 10 14.85 25.12 -3.57
CA ALA A 10 15.79 26.14 -3.99
C ALA A 10 17.19 25.50 -4.09
N ILE A 11 17.61 25.23 -5.33
CA ILE A 11 19.00 25.01 -5.69
C ILE A 11 19.69 26.36 -5.55
N VAL A 12 20.69 26.46 -4.67
CA VAL A 12 21.63 27.58 -4.69
C VAL A 12 23.02 26.98 -4.85
N SER A 13 23.49 27.01 -6.11
CA SER A 13 24.89 26.81 -6.45
C SER A 13 25.65 28.08 -6.06
N ILE A 14 26.55 28.00 -5.08
CA ILE A 14 27.64 28.95 -4.93
C ILE A 14 28.94 28.16 -4.92
N LEU A 15 29.58 28.14 -6.09
CA LEU A 15 31.01 27.91 -6.22
C LEU A 15 31.73 29.16 -5.70
N VAL A 16 32.60 29.00 -4.71
CA VAL A 16 33.78 29.85 -4.60
C VAL A 16 34.98 28.96 -4.34
N ALA A 17 35.87 28.92 -5.33
CA ALA A 17 37.18 28.33 -5.23
C ALA A 17 38.10 29.27 -4.45
N SER A 18 38.77 28.75 -3.43
CA SER A 18 40.03 29.32 -2.95
C SER A 18 40.99 28.17 -2.66
N CYS A 19 42.01 28.08 -3.52
CA CYS A 19 43.07 27.11 -3.51
C CYS A 19 43.87 27.18 -2.20
N ALA A 20 43.92 26.08 -1.46
CA ALA A 20 45.03 25.77 -0.59
C ALA A 20 45.66 24.47 -1.11
N GLN A 21 46.84 24.59 -1.71
CA GLN A 21 47.69 23.46 -2.03
C GLN A 21 48.01 22.71 -0.73
N LYS A 22 47.38 21.56 -0.54
CA LYS A 22 47.95 20.45 0.22
C LYS A 22 48.25 19.35 -0.76
N ILE A 23 49.53 18.99 -0.84
CA ILE A 23 50.02 17.82 -1.53
C ILE A 23 49.32 16.61 -0.89
N SER A 24 48.29 16.08 -1.55
CA SER A 24 47.66 14.82 -1.19
C SER A 24 48.18 13.75 -2.16
N PRO A 25 48.61 12.59 -1.66
CA PRO A 25 49.12 11.53 -2.51
C PRO A 25 48.00 11.07 -3.45
N THR A 26 48.30 11.06 -4.73
CA THR A 26 47.50 10.41 -5.77
C THR A 26 47.42 8.92 -5.44
N LYS A 27 46.39 8.51 -4.70
CA LYS A 27 45.86 7.16 -4.75
C LYS A 27 44.54 7.27 -5.50
N ASN A 28 44.54 6.78 -6.74
CA ASN A 28 43.32 6.30 -7.36
C ASN A 28 42.69 5.31 -6.37
N LYS A 29 41.73 5.76 -5.56
CA LYS A 29 40.80 4.83 -4.93
C LYS A 29 39.97 4.30 -6.09
N GLU A 30 40.35 3.13 -6.59
CA GLU A 30 39.39 2.31 -7.33
C GLU A 30 38.10 2.31 -6.53
N MET A 31 37.03 2.81 -7.14
CA MET A 31 35.73 2.87 -6.49
C MET A 31 35.25 1.41 -6.41
N ILE A 32 35.57 0.76 -5.29
CA ILE A 32 35.20 -0.63 -5.00
C ILE A 32 33.71 -0.79 -5.30
N SER A 33 33.35 -1.76 -6.13
CA SER A 33 31.96 -1.96 -6.55
C SER A 33 31.06 -2.27 -5.34
N GLN A 34 29.76 -2.00 -5.42
CA GLN A 34 28.84 -2.31 -4.30
C GLN A 34 28.88 -3.80 -3.92
N ALA A 35 29.08 -4.69 -4.90
CA ALA A 35 29.22 -6.12 -4.67
C ALA A 35 30.48 -6.45 -3.85
N ASP A 36 31.61 -5.83 -4.18
CA ASP A 36 32.86 -6.01 -3.43
C ASP A 36 32.77 -5.44 -2.02
N GLN A 37 32.09 -4.30 -1.84
CA GLN A 37 31.83 -3.72 -0.52
C GLN A 37 30.94 -4.63 0.33
N LEU A 38 29.91 -5.23 -0.27
CA LEU A 38 29.03 -6.18 0.40
C LEU A 38 29.80 -7.44 0.81
N SER A 39 30.61 -7.99 -0.09
CA SER A 39 31.42 -9.18 0.18
C SER A 39 32.38 -8.96 1.35
N LEU A 40 33.07 -7.81 1.37
CA LEU A 40 33.96 -7.44 2.46
C LEU A 40 33.21 -7.30 3.79
N LEU A 41 32.09 -6.58 3.80
CA LEU A 41 31.27 -6.39 5.00
C LEU A 41 30.82 -7.74 5.56
N LYS A 42 30.27 -8.61 4.71
CA LYS A 42 29.87 -9.97 5.11
C LYS A 42 31.03 -10.78 5.66
N HIS A 43 32.19 -10.74 4.99
CA HIS A 43 33.36 -11.47 5.49
C HIS A 43 33.78 -10.99 6.88
N GLN A 44 33.75 -9.69 7.14
CA GLN A 44 34.09 -9.11 8.43
C GLN A 44 33.09 -9.45 9.54
N THR A 45 31.79 -9.45 9.22
CA THR A 45 30.74 -9.58 10.24
C THR A 45 30.21 -11.01 10.42
N GLU A 46 30.30 -11.87 9.39
CA GLU A 46 29.69 -13.21 9.40
C GLU A 46 30.69 -14.33 9.76
N THR A 47 32.00 -14.11 9.60
CA THR A 47 33.00 -15.18 9.78
C THR A 47 33.15 -15.62 11.24
N ASN A 48 32.88 -14.74 12.21
CA ASN A 48 33.09 -15.01 13.64
C ASN A 48 31.88 -14.69 14.53
N ASP A 49 30.72 -14.38 13.95
CA ASP A 49 29.51 -14.05 14.70
C ASP A 49 28.36 -15.00 14.35
N PRO A 50 28.11 -16.04 15.18
CA PRO A 50 27.05 -17.00 14.90
C PRO A 50 25.65 -16.38 14.92
N TYR A 51 25.46 -15.25 15.62
CA TYR A 51 24.16 -14.56 15.66
C TYR A 51 23.88 -13.86 14.35
N VAL A 52 24.89 -13.21 13.76
CA VAL A 52 24.77 -12.59 12.42
C VAL A 52 24.46 -13.67 11.38
N VAL A 53 25.15 -14.81 11.43
CA VAL A 53 24.92 -15.93 10.50
C VAL A 53 23.51 -16.52 10.65
N ASP A 54 23.03 -16.71 11.87
CA ASP A 54 21.66 -17.20 12.10
C ASP A 54 20.62 -16.20 11.57
N ALA A 55 20.75 -14.91 11.89
CA ALA A 55 19.83 -13.88 11.41
C ALA A 55 19.82 -13.78 9.87
N LYS A 56 20.99 -13.90 9.23
CA LYS A 56 21.13 -14.00 7.77
C LYS A 56 20.35 -15.19 7.24
N ASN A 57 20.54 -16.39 7.81
CA ASN A 57 19.89 -17.61 7.36
C ASN A 57 18.37 -17.53 7.48
N GLN A 58 17.85 -16.90 8.54
CA GLN A 58 16.41 -16.66 8.68
C GLN A 58 15.88 -15.73 7.58
N LEU A 59 16.57 -14.64 7.27
CA LEU A 59 16.17 -13.74 6.17
C LEU A 59 16.29 -14.44 4.81
N LEU A 60 17.34 -15.25 4.62
CA LEU A 60 17.62 -16.02 3.41
C LEU A 60 16.48 -16.99 3.08
N GLN A 61 15.88 -17.63 4.09
CA GLN A 61 14.74 -18.53 3.90
C GLN A 61 13.52 -17.84 3.27
N ILE A 62 13.36 -16.53 3.47
CA ILE A 62 12.23 -15.76 2.94
C ILE A 62 12.56 -15.16 1.58
N VAL A 63 13.76 -14.57 1.43
CA VAL A 63 14.16 -13.84 0.22
C VAL A 63 14.62 -14.79 -0.90
N GLY A 64 15.20 -15.93 -0.51
CA GLY A 64 15.82 -16.90 -1.42
C GLY A 64 17.24 -16.51 -1.83
N ASP A 65 18.10 -17.51 -1.94
CA ASP A 65 19.55 -17.35 -2.17
C ASP A 65 19.89 -16.51 -3.41
N LYS A 66 19.23 -16.80 -4.53
CA LYS A 66 19.46 -16.09 -5.80
C LYS A 66 19.22 -14.58 -5.75
N ASN A 67 18.36 -14.12 -4.83
CA ASN A 67 17.95 -12.70 -4.74
C ASN A 67 18.54 -11.99 -3.53
N PHE A 68 19.24 -12.71 -2.65
CA PHE A 68 19.60 -12.21 -1.33
C PHE A 68 20.49 -10.98 -1.40
N ASP A 69 21.57 -11.04 -2.17
CA ASP A 69 22.58 -9.96 -2.24
C ASP A 69 22.01 -8.68 -2.83
N ASN A 70 21.19 -8.81 -3.87
CA ASN A 70 20.47 -7.68 -4.46
C ASN A 70 19.47 -7.08 -3.46
N TYR A 71 18.72 -7.94 -2.76
CA TYR A 71 17.76 -7.52 -1.75
C TYR A 71 18.43 -6.72 -0.64
N VAL A 72 19.47 -7.28 0.02
CA VAL A 72 20.11 -6.62 1.16
C VAL A 72 20.84 -5.34 0.76
N THR A 73 21.42 -5.30 -0.44
CA THR A 73 22.04 -4.09 -1.00
C THR A 73 20.99 -3.00 -1.20
N LYS A 74 19.87 -3.32 -1.85
CA LYS A 74 18.77 -2.37 -2.09
C LYS A 74 18.16 -1.83 -0.80
N HIS A 75 18.12 -2.65 0.25
CA HIS A 75 17.56 -2.27 1.55
C HIS A 75 18.58 -1.61 2.49
N GLY A 76 19.83 -1.43 2.03
CA GLY A 76 20.78 -0.53 2.67
C GLY A 76 21.72 -1.18 3.66
N ILE A 77 22.02 -2.48 3.54
CA ILE A 77 23.02 -3.15 4.40
C ILE A 77 24.40 -2.46 4.36
N LEU A 78 24.74 -1.82 3.23
CA LEU A 78 26.00 -1.10 3.06
C LEU A 78 26.12 0.14 3.96
N ASN A 79 25.01 0.61 4.57
CA ASN A 79 25.06 1.66 5.59
C ASN A 79 25.81 1.22 6.85
N CYS A 80 25.95 -0.10 7.07
CA CYS A 80 26.71 -0.65 8.20
C CYS A 80 28.23 -0.65 7.99
N LYS A 81 28.71 -0.31 6.78
CA LYS A 81 30.14 -0.39 6.43
C LYS A 81 31.00 0.54 7.29
N ASP A 82 30.52 1.75 7.57
CA ASP A 82 31.27 2.74 8.35
C ASP A 82 30.78 2.81 9.81
N ASP A 83 30.01 1.81 10.26
CA ASP A 83 29.52 1.71 11.64
C ASP A 83 30.66 1.30 12.60
N SER A 84 30.70 1.93 13.77
CA SER A 84 31.67 1.61 14.83
C SER A 84 31.59 0.16 15.34
N ASN A 85 30.43 -0.47 15.19
CA ASN A 85 30.16 -1.87 15.49
C ASN A 85 29.39 -2.52 14.33
N GLN A 86 30.13 -2.80 13.26
CA GLN A 86 29.61 -3.37 12.01
C GLN A 86 28.79 -4.65 12.24
N SER A 87 29.25 -5.57 13.09
CA SER A 87 28.52 -6.83 13.37
C SER A 87 27.16 -6.58 14.01
N SER A 88 27.08 -5.67 14.99
CA SER A 88 25.79 -5.30 15.60
C SER A 88 24.87 -4.60 14.61
N CYS A 89 25.40 -3.76 13.73
CA CYS A 89 24.61 -3.11 12.69
C CYS A 89 24.05 -4.13 11.68
N VAL A 90 24.88 -5.04 11.18
CA VAL A 90 24.46 -6.09 10.23
C VAL A 90 23.47 -7.06 10.86
N LEU A 91 23.69 -7.47 12.12
CA LEU A 91 22.73 -8.29 12.88
C LEU A 91 21.36 -7.59 12.96
N SER A 92 21.36 -6.32 13.38
CA SER A 92 20.14 -5.52 13.52
C SER A 92 19.42 -5.36 12.17
N PHE A 93 20.18 -5.16 11.10
CA PHE A 93 19.65 -5.12 9.73
C PHE A 93 18.94 -6.41 9.36
N TYR A 94 19.60 -7.57 9.50
CA TYR A 94 19.01 -8.86 9.15
C TYR A 94 17.75 -9.18 9.97
N LEU A 95 17.78 -8.94 11.27
CA LEU A 95 16.62 -9.16 12.15
C LEU A 95 15.44 -8.27 11.79
N ASN A 96 15.69 -6.99 11.49
CA ASN A 96 14.63 -6.03 11.14
C ASN A 96 13.97 -6.38 9.80
N GLU A 97 14.75 -6.67 8.77
CA GLU A 97 14.21 -7.06 7.47
C GLU A 97 13.44 -8.38 7.55
N ASN A 98 13.95 -9.35 8.31
CA ASN A 98 13.25 -10.62 8.56
C ASN A 98 11.90 -10.39 9.26
N TYR A 99 11.86 -9.52 10.28
CA TYR A 99 10.63 -9.16 10.98
C TYR A 99 9.61 -8.48 10.05
N LYS A 100 10.05 -7.50 9.25
CA LYS A 100 9.18 -6.81 8.28
C LYS A 100 8.55 -7.78 7.27
N LEU A 101 9.36 -8.69 6.70
CA LEU A 101 8.86 -9.66 5.73
C LEU A 101 7.92 -10.67 6.37
N LYS A 102 8.24 -11.21 7.56
CA LYS A 102 7.36 -12.12 8.29
C LYS A 102 6.01 -11.48 8.60
N TYR A 103 6.03 -10.24 9.08
CA TYR A 103 4.80 -9.51 9.37
C TYR A 103 3.98 -9.22 8.10
N GLY A 104 4.64 -8.80 7.01
CA GLY A 104 3.99 -8.60 5.71
C GLY A 104 3.34 -9.89 5.16
N MET A 105 4.01 -11.04 5.28
CA MET A 105 3.45 -12.33 4.88
C MET A 105 2.25 -12.75 5.74
N GLN A 106 2.31 -12.53 7.06
CA GLN A 106 1.19 -12.81 7.95
C GLN A 106 -0.03 -11.95 7.62
N LEU A 107 0.15 -10.65 7.39
CA LEU A 107 -0.92 -9.76 6.96
C LEU A 107 -1.51 -10.21 5.62
N LYS A 108 -0.66 -10.54 4.64
CA LYS A 108 -1.11 -11.03 3.34
C LYS A 108 -1.95 -12.30 3.48
N LYS A 109 -1.51 -13.25 4.30
CA LYS A 109 -2.23 -14.49 4.58
C LYS A 109 -3.61 -14.22 5.20
N VAL A 110 -3.71 -13.34 6.20
CA VAL A 110 -4.99 -12.98 6.82
C VAL A 110 -5.94 -12.35 5.80
N VAL A 111 -5.43 -11.48 4.91
CA VAL A 111 -6.22 -10.88 3.83
C VAL A 111 -6.71 -11.93 2.83
N GLU A 112 -5.84 -12.85 2.42
CA GLU A 112 -6.19 -13.93 1.48
C GLU A 112 -7.21 -14.90 2.10
N GLU A 113 -7.06 -15.28 3.37
CA GLU A 113 -8.02 -16.12 4.09
C GLU A 113 -9.38 -15.41 4.21
N SER A 114 -9.39 -14.12 4.56
CA SER A 114 -10.62 -13.33 4.63
C SER A 114 -11.30 -13.18 3.28
N GLN A 115 -10.55 -13.01 2.19
CA GLN A 115 -11.10 -12.95 0.84
C GLN A 115 -11.67 -14.30 0.42
N ALA A 116 -10.99 -15.40 0.71
CA ALA A 116 -11.48 -16.74 0.41
C ALA A 116 -12.79 -17.06 1.18
N GLU A 117 -12.86 -16.68 2.46
CA GLU A 117 -14.08 -16.80 3.25
C GLU A 117 -15.22 -15.95 2.67
N HIS A 118 -14.90 -14.73 2.24
CA HIS A 118 -15.85 -13.85 1.55
C HIS A 118 -16.40 -14.48 0.27
N ASP A 119 -15.54 -15.02 -0.60
CA ASP A 119 -15.92 -15.66 -1.85
C ASP A 119 -16.80 -16.91 -1.63
N ILE A 120 -16.50 -17.68 -0.58
CA ILE A 120 -17.31 -18.84 -0.16
C ILE A 120 -18.71 -18.39 0.28
N GLU A 121 -18.83 -17.36 1.12
CA GLU A 121 -20.14 -16.84 1.53
C GLU A 121 -20.94 -16.31 0.34
N LEU A 122 -20.28 -15.61 -0.60
CA LEU A 122 -20.91 -15.15 -1.83
C LEU A 122 -21.41 -16.29 -2.71
N SER A 123 -20.73 -17.44 -2.71
CA SER A 123 -21.14 -18.62 -3.48
C SER A 123 -22.44 -19.27 -2.97
N LYS A 124 -22.79 -19.06 -1.69
CA LYS A 124 -23.99 -19.63 -1.06
C LYS A 124 -25.28 -18.89 -1.44
N ILE A 125 -25.17 -17.68 -1.97
CA ILE A 125 -26.32 -16.86 -2.35
C ILE A 125 -26.83 -17.28 -3.73
N LYS A 126 -28.00 -17.94 -3.79
CA LYS A 126 -28.76 -18.11 -5.04
C LYS A 126 -29.62 -16.87 -5.30
N ALA A 127 -29.03 -15.82 -5.86
CA ALA A 127 -29.79 -14.66 -6.27
C ALA A 127 -30.49 -14.92 -7.61
N THR A 128 -31.75 -14.52 -7.70
CA THR A 128 -32.48 -14.44 -8.97
C THR A 128 -32.06 -13.19 -9.74
N ASP A 129 -32.26 -13.17 -11.06
CA ASP A 129 -31.98 -11.98 -11.89
C ASP A 129 -32.70 -10.73 -11.38
N THR A 130 -33.94 -10.90 -10.90
CA THR A 130 -34.71 -9.81 -10.27
C THR A 130 -34.03 -9.28 -9.02
N ASN A 131 -33.52 -10.16 -8.15
CA ASN A 131 -32.86 -9.74 -6.93
C ASN A 131 -31.55 -9.01 -7.22
N ILE A 132 -30.77 -9.50 -8.20
CA ILE A 132 -29.53 -8.86 -8.65
C ILE A 132 -29.83 -7.47 -9.23
N LYS A 133 -30.86 -7.35 -10.05
CA LYS A 133 -31.27 -6.08 -10.65
C LYS A 133 -31.68 -5.05 -9.60
N ASN A 134 -32.52 -5.44 -8.65
CA ASN A 134 -32.95 -4.56 -7.56
C ASN A 134 -31.74 -4.13 -6.71
N TYR A 135 -30.86 -5.06 -6.37
CA TYR A 135 -29.63 -4.77 -5.66
C TYR A 135 -28.75 -3.73 -6.38
N CYS A 136 -28.53 -3.90 -7.68
CA CYS A 136 -27.72 -2.96 -8.46
C CYS A 136 -28.37 -1.58 -8.55
N GLN A 137 -29.69 -1.52 -8.67
CA GLN A 137 -30.45 -0.26 -8.65
C GLN A 137 -30.35 0.45 -7.30
N ASP A 138 -30.60 -0.27 -6.21
CA ASP A 138 -30.51 0.27 -4.84
C ASP A 138 -29.07 0.72 -4.53
N SER A 139 -28.07 -0.04 -4.98
CA SER A 139 -26.65 0.32 -4.81
C SER A 139 -26.29 1.60 -5.56
N ALA A 140 -26.77 1.75 -6.80
CA ALA A 140 -26.55 2.97 -7.58
C ALA A 140 -27.23 4.18 -6.95
N ASP A 141 -28.46 4.02 -6.45
CA ASP A 141 -29.18 5.08 -5.73
C ASP A 141 -28.48 5.46 -4.42
N PHE A 142 -27.86 4.50 -3.74
CA PHE A 142 -27.10 4.76 -2.53
C PHE A 142 -25.81 5.53 -2.82
N VAL A 143 -25.01 5.09 -3.79
CA VAL A 143 -23.81 5.82 -4.22
C VAL A 143 -24.17 7.24 -4.65
N ALA A 144 -25.28 7.41 -5.38
CA ALA A 144 -25.77 8.72 -5.76
C ALA A 144 -26.16 9.60 -4.56
N ALA A 145 -26.79 9.03 -3.52
CA ALA A 145 -27.08 9.76 -2.29
C ALA A 145 -25.80 10.22 -1.57
N ILE A 146 -24.71 9.45 -1.65
CA ILE A 146 -23.40 9.86 -1.10
C ILE A 146 -22.80 11.02 -1.90
N TYR A 147 -22.81 10.95 -3.23
CA TYR A 147 -22.38 12.08 -4.08
C TYR A 147 -23.18 13.34 -3.80
N ALA A 148 -24.52 13.22 -3.66
CA ALA A 148 -25.42 14.32 -3.34
C ALA A 148 -25.37 14.78 -1.87
N LYS A 149 -24.59 14.10 -1.01
CA LYS A 149 -24.52 14.35 0.44
C LYS A 149 -25.88 14.30 1.14
N ASP A 150 -26.82 13.49 0.62
CA ASP A 150 -28.16 13.30 1.17
C ASP A 150 -28.09 12.42 2.43
N THR A 151 -27.72 13.07 3.53
CA THR A 151 -27.45 12.41 4.81
C THR A 151 -28.70 11.74 5.38
N ALA A 152 -29.89 12.29 5.12
CA ALA A 152 -31.14 11.70 5.57
C ALA A 152 -31.40 10.38 4.85
N LYS A 153 -31.31 10.36 3.51
CA LYS A 153 -31.51 9.12 2.74
C LYS A 153 -30.43 8.07 3.02
N ILE A 154 -29.18 8.51 3.25
CA ILE A 154 -28.09 7.62 3.66
C ILE A 154 -28.41 6.95 5.01
N THR A 155 -28.71 7.72 6.06
CA THR A 155 -28.80 7.17 7.43
C THR A 155 -30.14 6.49 7.70
N GLN A 156 -31.24 6.97 7.10
CA GLN A 156 -32.59 6.49 7.40
C GLN A 156 -33.05 5.36 6.47
N TYR A 157 -32.51 5.28 5.25
CA TYR A 157 -32.95 4.31 4.24
C TYR A 157 -31.84 3.33 3.87
N PHE A 158 -30.74 3.81 3.29
CA PHE A 158 -29.75 2.91 2.72
C PHE A 158 -28.88 2.21 3.76
N GLN A 159 -28.39 2.93 4.77
CA GLN A 159 -27.58 2.35 5.83
C GLN A 159 -28.28 1.16 6.52
N PRO A 160 -29.56 1.26 6.96
CA PRO A 160 -30.26 0.11 7.54
C PRO A 160 -30.56 -0.98 6.50
N GLN A 161 -30.96 -0.62 5.28
CA GLN A 161 -31.27 -1.58 4.21
C GLN A 161 -30.07 -2.47 3.86
N PHE A 162 -28.88 -1.87 3.75
CA PHE A 162 -27.62 -2.56 3.48
C PHE A 162 -26.87 -2.98 4.74
N ARG A 163 -27.51 -2.89 5.92
CA ARG A 163 -26.95 -3.25 7.24
C ARG A 163 -25.52 -2.74 7.44
N MET A 164 -25.23 -1.52 7.02
CA MET A 164 -23.89 -0.95 7.09
C MET A 164 -23.61 -0.38 8.48
N SER A 165 -22.49 -0.76 9.06
CA SER A 165 -21.98 -0.09 10.26
C SER A 165 -21.56 1.35 9.95
N GLU A 166 -21.39 2.18 10.97
CA GLU A 166 -20.84 3.53 10.78
C GLU A 166 -19.46 3.51 10.13
N GLN A 167 -18.63 2.50 10.45
CA GLN A 167 -17.31 2.31 9.85
C GLN A 167 -17.41 1.94 8.36
N ASP A 168 -18.38 1.11 7.97
CA ASP A 168 -18.62 0.78 6.57
C ASP A 168 -19.04 2.02 5.78
N ILE A 169 -19.92 2.85 6.35
CA ILE A 169 -20.36 4.12 5.76
C ILE A 169 -19.18 5.08 5.60
N LEU A 170 -18.33 5.22 6.61
CA LEU A 170 -17.14 6.07 6.55
C LEU A 170 -16.17 5.58 5.46
N SER A 171 -15.96 4.27 5.38
CA SER A 171 -15.08 3.65 4.38
C SER A 171 -15.62 3.86 2.96
N LEU A 172 -16.93 3.70 2.77
CA LEU A 172 -17.60 3.94 1.49
C LEU A 172 -17.52 5.42 1.07
N LYS A 173 -17.82 6.35 1.99
CA LYS A 173 -17.64 7.80 1.76
C LYS A 173 -16.21 8.14 1.38
N ALA A 174 -15.22 7.55 2.04
CA ALA A 174 -13.81 7.78 1.74
C ALA A 174 -13.39 7.23 0.37
N LYS A 175 -13.96 6.09 -0.07
CA LYS A 175 -13.74 5.58 -1.43
C LYS A 175 -14.32 6.52 -2.49
N ILE A 176 -15.57 6.97 -2.30
CA ILE A 176 -16.25 7.89 -3.21
C ILE A 176 -15.56 9.26 -3.25
N ALA A 177 -15.15 9.80 -2.10
CA ALA A 177 -14.45 11.08 -2.02
C ALA A 177 -13.09 11.11 -2.73
N LYS A 178 -12.50 9.94 -3.05
CA LYS A 178 -11.27 9.86 -3.86
C LYS A 178 -11.54 9.98 -5.36
N ASP A 179 -12.80 9.86 -5.78
CA ASP A 179 -13.23 10.01 -7.17
C ASP A 179 -13.42 11.50 -7.52
N ASN A 180 -12.29 12.22 -7.55
CA ASN A 180 -12.28 13.66 -7.83
C ASN A 180 -12.87 14.00 -9.19
N TYR A 181 -12.76 13.09 -10.17
CA TYR A 181 -13.26 13.32 -11.52
C TYR A 181 -14.78 13.28 -11.56
N SER A 182 -15.40 12.26 -10.96
CA SER A 182 -16.86 12.21 -10.85
C SER A 182 -17.43 13.39 -10.06
N HIS A 183 -16.78 13.79 -8.96
CA HIS A 183 -17.18 15.00 -8.23
C HIS A 183 -17.17 16.25 -9.12
N PHE A 184 -16.07 16.47 -9.86
CA PHE A 184 -15.98 17.58 -10.80
C PHE A 184 -17.10 17.55 -11.85
N LEU A 185 -17.35 16.40 -12.47
CA LEU A 185 -18.41 16.28 -13.47
C LEU A 185 -19.80 16.58 -12.90
N ILE A 186 -20.11 16.09 -11.71
CA ILE A 186 -21.41 16.33 -11.05
C ILE A 186 -21.57 17.81 -10.68
N ASP A 187 -20.50 18.44 -10.19
CA ASP A 187 -20.53 19.86 -9.80
C ASP A 187 -20.74 20.76 -11.04
N GLU A 188 -20.13 20.43 -12.19
CA GLU A 188 -20.31 21.15 -13.45
C GLU A 188 -21.68 20.89 -14.10
N ASN A 189 -22.19 19.66 -13.98
CA ASN A 189 -23.51 19.29 -14.50
C ASN A 189 -24.18 18.21 -13.64
N PRO A 190 -25.10 18.59 -12.74
CA PRO A 190 -25.79 17.65 -11.85
C PRO A 190 -26.57 16.54 -12.58
N SER A 191 -26.93 16.70 -13.87
CA SER A 191 -27.60 15.65 -14.64
C SER A 191 -26.70 14.44 -14.88
N ILE A 192 -25.37 14.62 -14.88
CA ILE A 192 -24.39 13.55 -15.05
C ILE A 192 -24.54 12.48 -13.97
N LEU A 193 -25.06 12.83 -12.80
CA LEU A 193 -25.33 11.85 -11.75
C LEU A 193 -26.29 10.74 -12.23
N GLN A 194 -27.25 11.04 -13.11
CA GLN A 194 -28.14 10.00 -13.66
C GLN A 194 -27.43 9.12 -14.69
N GLU A 195 -26.56 9.70 -15.53
CA GLU A 195 -25.74 8.93 -16.48
C GLU A 195 -24.78 8.00 -15.75
N MET A 196 -24.12 8.49 -14.71
CA MET A 196 -23.26 7.70 -13.84
C MET A 196 -24.02 6.57 -13.16
N LYS A 197 -25.27 6.79 -12.73
CA LYS A 197 -26.10 5.72 -12.16
C LYS A 197 -26.38 4.61 -13.17
N VAL A 198 -26.67 4.96 -14.43
CA VAL A 198 -26.90 3.96 -15.48
C VAL A 198 -25.64 3.13 -15.73
N ASP A 199 -24.48 3.78 -15.91
CA ASP A 199 -23.19 3.10 -16.06
C ASP A 199 -22.86 2.22 -14.84
N TYR A 200 -23.15 2.71 -13.63
CA TYR A 200 -22.98 1.94 -12.41
C TYR A 200 -23.83 0.67 -12.39
N ILE A 201 -25.11 0.77 -12.77
CA ILE A 201 -26.02 -0.37 -12.84
C ILE A 201 -25.51 -1.41 -13.85
N GLU A 202 -25.08 -0.98 -15.04
CA GLU A 202 -24.54 -1.89 -16.06
C GLU A 202 -23.31 -2.64 -15.58
N LYS A 203 -22.37 -1.93 -14.95
CA LYS A 203 -21.18 -2.54 -14.32
C LYS A 203 -21.57 -3.52 -13.22
N CYS A 204 -22.48 -3.14 -12.33
CA CYS A 204 -22.95 -4.01 -11.28
C CYS A 204 -23.66 -5.26 -11.84
N LEU A 205 -24.48 -5.14 -12.88
CA LEU A 205 -25.14 -6.30 -13.49
C LEU A 205 -24.14 -7.28 -14.13
N SER A 206 -23.02 -6.77 -14.66
CA SER A 206 -21.95 -7.61 -15.23
C SER A 206 -21.15 -8.37 -14.16
N ALA A 207 -21.01 -7.80 -12.97
CA ALA A 207 -20.22 -8.36 -11.86
C ALA A 207 -20.79 -7.94 -10.50
N PRO A 208 -21.97 -8.46 -10.09
CA PRO A 208 -22.69 -7.95 -8.91
C PRO A 208 -21.98 -8.22 -7.59
N LYS A 209 -21.10 -9.23 -7.59
CA LYS A 209 -20.24 -9.60 -6.46
C LYS A 209 -19.09 -8.62 -6.22
N ASP A 210 -18.66 -7.91 -7.25
CA ASP A 210 -17.53 -6.96 -7.19
C ASP A 210 -17.98 -5.52 -6.89
N ASN A 211 -19.27 -5.34 -6.63
CA ASN A 211 -19.89 -4.05 -6.35
C ASN A 211 -19.33 -3.41 -5.06
N ILE A 212 -19.26 -2.06 -5.04
CA ILE A 212 -18.67 -1.34 -3.90
C ILE A 212 -19.49 -1.45 -2.61
N ILE A 213 -20.81 -1.67 -2.74
CA ILE A 213 -21.71 -1.97 -1.63
C ILE A 213 -21.69 -3.47 -1.45
N ASN A 214 -21.41 -3.95 -0.23
CA ASN A 214 -21.19 -5.37 0.00
C ASN A 214 -22.46 -6.20 -0.27
N TYR A 215 -22.38 -7.09 -1.25
CA TYR A 215 -23.43 -7.99 -1.72
C TYR A 215 -24.01 -8.89 -0.60
N LEU A 216 -23.21 -9.25 0.41
CA LEU A 216 -23.62 -10.17 1.49
C LEU A 216 -24.65 -9.58 2.46
N ASN A 217 -24.68 -8.27 2.63
CA ASN A 217 -25.53 -7.65 3.65
C ASN A 217 -27.02 -7.67 3.31
N ILE A 218 -27.38 -7.92 2.05
CA ILE A 218 -28.78 -8.00 1.60
C ILE A 218 -29.36 -9.41 1.69
N PHE A 219 -28.53 -10.45 1.52
CA PHE A 219 -29.00 -11.83 1.40
C PHE A 219 -28.88 -12.66 2.68
N ARG A 220 -28.42 -12.07 3.79
CA ARG A 220 -28.43 -12.67 5.12
C ARG A 220 -29.66 -12.26 5.93
#